data_AF-A0A8T5MKB9-F1
#
_entry.id   AF-A0A8T5MKB9-F1
#
_cell.length_a   1.000
_cell.length_b   1.000
_cell.length_c   1.000
_cell.angle_alpha   90.00
_cell.angle_beta   90.00
_cell.angle_gamma   90.00
#
_symmetry.space_group_name_H-M   'P 1'
#
loop_
_entity.id
_entity.type
_entity.pdbx_description
1 polymer ?
#
loop_
_entity_poly.entity_id
_entity_poly.type
_entity_poly.pdbx_seq_one_letter_code
_entity_poly.pdbx_strand_id
1 'polypeptide(L)'
;MVTMIEFIQRYFIKPIYSGEGYNYYNTIVYGLLLGVGIILVDSLLRKLKVEIDTRFAFGLFPLITLAAILRSLVDGEILPRSFFLITPGIFL
;
A
#
# COMPACT_ATOMS: atom_id res chain seq x y z
N MET A 1 7.90 -30.75 1.66
CA MET A 1 7.08 -30.10 0.62
C MET A 1 6.55 -28.82 1.24
N VAL A 2 6.90 -27.64 0.71
CA VAL A 2 6.42 -26.37 1.28
C VAL A 2 4.97 -26.20 0.88
N THR A 3 4.09 -25.98 1.86
CA THR A 3 2.67 -25.74 1.59
C THR A 3 2.45 -24.31 1.08
N MET A 4 1.34 -24.07 0.38
CA MET A 4 0.99 -22.72 -0.07
C MET A 4 0.89 -21.72 1.10
N ILE A 5 0.41 -22.19 2.26
CA ILE A 5 0.31 -21.38 3.48
C ILE A 5 1.70 -20.97 3.96
N GLU A 6 2.64 -21.91 4.02
CA GLU A 6 4.03 -21.62 4.42
C GLU A 6 4.70 -20.64 3.45
N PHE A 7 4.41 -20.75 2.15
CA PHE A 7 4.92 -19.81 1.15
C PHE A 7 4.40 -18.39 1.40
N ILE A 8 3.07 -18.23 1.58
CA ILE A 8 2.46 -16.92 1.85
C ILE A 8 3.00 -16.35 3.16
N GLN A 9 3.03 -17.16 4.21
CA GLN A 9 3.55 -16.75 5.51
C GLN A 9 5.01 -16.28 5.42
N ARG A 10 5.85 -17.02 4.69
CA ARG A 10 7.28 -16.72 4.57
C ARG A 10 7.58 -15.48 3.74
N TYR A 11 6.93 -15.33 2.58
CA TYR A 11 7.31 -14.30 1.60
C TYR A 11 6.43 -13.04 1.65
N PHE A 12 5.25 -13.11 2.25
CA PHE A 12 4.32 -11.97 2.30
C PHE A 12 4.05 -11.52 3.73
N ILE A 13 3.65 -12.42 4.63
CA ILE A 13 3.20 -12.03 5.98
C ILE A 13 4.36 -11.70 6.91
N LYS A 14 5.33 -12.61 7.06
CA LYS A 14 6.46 -12.42 7.98
C LYS A 14 7.25 -11.12 7.70
N PRO A 15 7.62 -10.80 6.43
CA PRO A 15 8.40 -9.60 6.15
C PRO A 15 7.71 -8.28 6.55
N ILE A 16 6.37 -8.25 6.54
CA ILE A 16 5.58 -7.08 6.98
C ILE A 16 5.82 -6.78 8.46
N TYR A 17 5.82 -7.80 9.31
CA TYR A 17 5.94 -7.63 10.76
C TYR A 17 7.39 -7.60 11.23
N SER A 18 8.30 -8.33 10.58
CA SER A 18 9.72 -8.35 10.95
C SER A 18 10.48 -7.12 10.48
N GLY A 19 9.91 -6.31 9.57
CA GLY A 19 10.60 -5.15 9.00
C GLY A 19 11.75 -5.53 8.05
N GLU A 20 11.79 -6.79 7.60
CA GLU A 20 12.78 -7.28 6.61
C GLU A 20 12.61 -6.63 5.23
N GLY A 21 11.49 -5.94 4.99
CA GLY A 21 11.24 -5.18 3.76
C GLY A 21 10.79 -6.07 2.60
N TYR A 22 11.17 -5.68 1.38
CA TYR A 22 10.73 -6.36 0.17
C TYR A 22 11.69 -7.47 -0.27
N ASN A 23 11.12 -8.56 -0.77
CA ASN A 23 11.81 -9.65 -1.44
C ASN A 23 11.26 -9.81 -2.87
N TYR A 24 11.96 -10.55 -3.73
CA TYR A 24 11.58 -10.68 -5.14
C TYR A 24 10.11 -11.07 -5.35
N TYR A 25 9.54 -11.96 -4.53
CA TYR A 25 8.15 -12.38 -4.67
C TYR A 25 7.18 -11.26 -4.32
N ASN A 26 7.35 -10.62 -3.15
CA ASN A 26 6.43 -9.56 -2.75
C ASN A 26 6.61 -8.31 -3.62
N THR A 27 7.82 -7.97 -4.07
CA THR A 27 8.06 -6.85 -4.99
C THR A 27 7.32 -7.02 -6.30
N ILE A 28 7.42 -8.21 -6.92
CA ILE A 28 6.74 -8.48 -8.19
C ILE A 28 5.22 -8.39 -8.00
N VAL A 29 4.69 -9.03 -6.96
CA VAL A 29 3.25 -9.03 -6.70
C VAL A 29 2.73 -7.62 -6.40
N TYR A 30 3.39 -6.87 -5.52
CA TYR A 30 2.97 -5.52 -5.16
C TYR A 30 3.10 -4.56 -6.35
N GLY A 31 4.15 -4.68 -7.17
CA GLY A 31 4.30 -3.91 -8.40
C GLY A 31 3.18 -4.19 -9.42
N LEU A 32 2.81 -5.46 -9.59
CA LEU A 32 1.68 -5.84 -10.45
C LEU A 32 0.35 -5.31 -9.88
N LEU A 33 0.13 -5.44 -8.57
CA LEU A 33 -1.06 -4.91 -7.91
C LEU A 33 -1.16 -3.39 -8.04
N LEU A 34 -0.04 -2.67 -7.92
CA LEU A 34 0.02 -1.23 -8.12
C LEU A 34 -0.35 -0.87 -9.57
N GLY A 35 0.26 -1.53 -10.56
CA GLY A 35 -0.03 -1.29 -11.97
C GLY A 35 -1.50 -1.55 -12.33
N VAL A 36 -2.05 -2.69 -11.87
CA VAL A 36 -3.47 -3.01 -12.04
C VAL A 36 -4.35 -1.99 -11.30
N GLY A 37 -3.97 -1.60 -10.08
CA GLY A 37 -4.67 -0.60 -9.28
C GLY A 37 -4.79 0.74 -9.99
N ILE A 38 -3.71 1.23 -10.61
CA ILE A 38 -3.73 2.48 -11.38
C ILE A 38 -4.74 2.41 -12.53
N ILE A 39 -4.74 1.30 -13.30
CA ILE A 39 -5.67 1.11 -14.42
C ILE A 39 -7.12 1.07 -13.93
N LEU A 40 -7.38 0.35 -12.82
CA LEU A 40 -8.72 0.25 -12.24
C LEU A 40 -9.21 1.61 -11.71
N VAL A 41 -8.33 2.38 -11.05
CA VAL A 41 -8.65 3.72 -10.54
C VAL A 41 -8.93 4.68 -11.70
N ASP A 42 -8.09 4.73 -12.74
CA ASP A 42 -8.34 5.57 -13.92
C ASP A 42 -9.68 5.21 -14.59
N SER A 43 -9.93 3.91 -14.78
CA SER A 43 -11.21 3.44 -15.34
C SER A 43 -12.41 3.86 -14.48
N LEU A 44 -12.28 3.80 -13.15
CA LEU A 44 -13.32 4.21 -12.23
C LEU A 44 -13.56 5.72 -12.27
N LEU A 45 -12.51 6.52 -12.25
CA LEU A 45 -12.59 7.99 -12.33
C LEU A 45 -13.28 8.43 -13.64
N ARG A 46 -12.93 7.80 -14.77
CA ARG A 46 -13.60 8.04 -16.06
C ARG A 46 -15.08 7.68 -16.01
N LYS A 47 -15.43 6.53 -15.43
CA LYS A 47 -16.83 6.10 -15.27
C LYS A 47 -17.63 7.07 -14.41
N LEU A 48 -17.00 7.63 -13.38
CA LEU A 48 -17.58 8.64 -12.49
C LEU A 48 -17.54 10.07 -13.06
N LYS A 49 -16.96 10.27 -14.26
CA LYS A 49 -16.73 11.57 -14.88
C LYS A 49 -15.96 12.54 -13.98
N VAL A 50 -15.03 12.01 -13.20
CA VAL A 50 -14.12 12.80 -12.37
C VAL A 50 -12.94 13.23 -13.22
N GLU A 51 -12.73 14.54 -13.34
CA GLU A 51 -11.56 15.10 -14.00
C GLU A 51 -10.37 15.11 -13.03
N ILE A 52 -9.21 14.66 -13.50
CA ILE A 52 -7.96 14.70 -12.73
C ILE A 52 -7.34 16.08 -12.93
N ASP A 53 -7.78 17.04 -12.14
CA ASP A 53 -7.32 18.43 -12.17
C ASP A 53 -6.69 18.86 -10.83
N THR A 54 -6.33 20.13 -10.74
CA THR A 54 -5.79 20.71 -9.52
C THR A 54 -6.77 20.61 -8.33
N ARG A 55 -8.08 20.69 -8.57
CA ARG A 55 -9.10 20.59 -7.50
C ARG A 55 -9.18 19.18 -6.96
N PHE A 56 -9.15 18.17 -7.83
CA PHE A 56 -9.03 16.77 -7.45
C PHE A 56 -7.78 16.55 -6.59
N ALA A 57 -6.63 17.08 -7.02
CA ALA A 57 -5.38 16.99 -6.26
C ALA A 57 -5.51 17.66 -4.87
N PHE A 58 -6.12 18.83 -4.77
CA PHE A 58 -6.40 19.48 -3.49
C PHE A 58 -7.37 18.69 -2.61
N GLY A 59 -8.35 18.00 -3.19
CA GLY A 59 -9.24 17.10 -2.46
C GLY A 59 -8.51 15.87 -1.92
N LEU A 60 -7.53 15.36 -2.65
CA LEU A 60 -6.73 14.20 -2.27
C LEU A 60 -5.60 14.56 -1.28
N PHE A 61 -5.14 15.81 -1.31
CA PHE A 61 -4.01 16.28 -0.53
C PHE A 61 -4.14 16.03 0.98
N PRO A 62 -5.27 16.32 1.66
CA PRO A 62 -5.44 16.00 3.06
C PRO A 62 -5.32 14.50 3.36
N LEU A 63 -5.84 13.64 2.47
CA LEU A 63 -5.78 12.18 2.64
C LEU A 63 -4.35 11.66 2.53
N ILE A 64 -3.61 12.08 1.49
CA ILE A 64 -2.21 11.71 1.31
C ILE A 64 -1.36 12.24 2.48
N THR A 65 -1.62 13.46 2.92
CA THR A 65 -0.90 14.09 4.04
C THR A 65 -1.15 13.32 5.33
N LEU A 66 -2.40 12.97 5.63
CA LEU A 66 -2.75 12.16 6.80
C LEU A 66 -2.07 10.79 6.75
N ALA A 67 -2.11 10.10 5.61
CA ALA A 67 -1.45 8.81 5.44
C ALA A 67 0.08 8.92 5.66
N ALA A 68 0.71 9.96 5.13
CA ALA A 68 2.13 10.24 5.34
C ALA A 68 2.47 10.52 6.81
N ILE A 69 1.64 11.30 7.52
CA ILE A 69 1.79 11.56 8.96
C ILE A 69 1.65 10.25 9.75
N LEU A 70 0.61 9.46 9.51
CA LEU A 70 0.42 8.19 10.21
C LEU A 70 1.61 7.26 10.01
N ARG A 71 2.14 7.19 8.77
CA ARG A 71 3.32 6.38 8.45
C ARG A 71 4.56 6.86 9.20
N SER A 72 4.80 8.17 9.26
CA SER A 72 5.95 8.74 9.96
C SER A 72 5.85 8.58 11.48
N LEU A 73 4.65 8.62 12.05
CA LEU A 73 4.42 8.32 13.46
C LEU A 73 4.71 6.85 13.81
N VAL A 74 4.43 5.91 12.90
CA VAL A 74 4.83 4.50 13.08
C VAL A 74 6.35 4.34 12.98
N ASP A 75 7.00 5.03 12.05
CA ASP A 75 8.47 5.01 11.93
C ASP A 75 9.15 5.62 13.15
N GLY A 76 8.56 6.66 13.74
CA GLY A 76 9.01 7.28 14.98
C GLY A 76 8.63 6.50 16.25
N GLU A 77 8.09 5.28 16.12
CA GLU A 77 7.66 4.42 17.23
C GLU A 77 6.57 5.03 18.14
N ILE A 78 5.91 6.09 17.68
CA ILE A 78 4.79 6.75 18.39
C ILE A 78 3.52 5.93 18.25
N LEU A 79 3.30 5.33 17.07
CA LEU A 79 2.16 4.45 16.79
C LEU A 79 2.62 2.99 16.61
N PRO A 80 1.80 2.01 17.00
CA PRO A 80 2.14 0.60 16.84
C PRO A 80 2.17 0.19 15.37
N ARG A 81 3.06 -0.76 15.04
CA ARG A 81 3.11 -1.43 13.74
C ARG A 81 1.90 -2.35 13.58
N SER A 82 0.81 -1.80 13.07
CA SER A 82 -0.37 -2.57 12.66
C SER A 82 -0.42 -2.66 11.14
N PHE A 83 -1.03 -3.72 10.62
CA PHE A 83 -1.14 -3.95 9.17
C PHE A 83 -1.68 -2.73 8.41
N PHE A 84 -2.65 -2.01 8.96
CA PHE A 84 -3.27 -0.84 8.32
C PHE A 84 -2.39 0.41 8.33
N LEU A 85 -1.32 0.46 9.11
CA LEU A 85 -0.44 1.61 9.24
C LEU A 85 0.95 1.37 8.61
N ILE A 86 1.19 0.17 8.10
CA ILE A 86 2.43 -0.22 7.43
C ILE A 86 2.13 -0.73 6.02
N THR A 87 3.14 -0.75 5.17
CA THR A 87 3.02 -1.33 3.82
C THR A 87 2.81 -2.85 3.90
N PRO A 88 1.92 -3.44 3.08
CA PRO A 88 1.16 -2.82 1.98
C PRO A 88 -0.19 -2.21 2.39
N GLY A 89 -0.58 -2.25 3.67
CA GLY A 89 -1.92 -1.87 4.10
C GLY A 89 -2.22 -0.37 3.99
N ILE A 90 -1.25 0.51 4.25
CA ILE A 90 -1.42 1.97 4.12
C ILE A 90 -0.99 2.51 2.75
N PHE A 91 0.09 1.97 2.20
CA PHE A 91 0.66 2.30 0.89
C PHE A 91 1.14 1.02 0.23
N LEU A 92 0.88 0.90 -1.08
CA LEU A 92 1.46 -0.10 -1.97
C LEU A 92 2.64 0.51 -2.72
#